data_AF-A0A4Z0Q9V9-F1
#
_entry.id   AF-A0A4Z0Q9V9-F1
#
_cell.length_a   1.000
_cell.length_b   1.000
_cell.length_c   1.000
_cell.angle_alpha   90.00
_cell.angle_beta   90.00
_cell.angle_gamma   90.00
#
_symmetry.space_group_name_H-M   'P 1'
#
loop_
_entity.id
_entity.type
_entity.pdbx_description
1 polymer ?
#
loop_
_entity_poly.entity_id
_entity_poly.type
_entity_poly.pdbx_seq_one_letter_code
_entity_poly.pdbx_strand_id
1 'polypeptide(L)'
;MNKIAELKRAKRLALSLLLIAAATFVTTLFLPPSFWVLGIKAIAEAAMVGALADWFAVVALFRRIRIPFISRHTAIIPRNKDRIGENLGQFVQEKFLDTQSLIALIRRHEPALLIGNWFSQPDNASRVGQHLLQIMSGFLELTDDARIQRLLKRAVHKAIDKVDLSGTSALMLESMTKNDRHQVLLDTLIAQLIALLQRDSSRTFIARQIIRWLETEHPLKAKILPTEWLGEHSAELVSDAVNSLLDDISHDRAHQIRHAFDRATYKLIDKLKHDPEMAARAENIKSYLKEDEAFNRYLGEIWADLRQGLKTDINAEDSKVKQRIALAGHWLGETRIADDA
;
A
#
# COMPACT_ATOMS: atom_id res chain seq x y z
N MET A 1 47.71 -4.49 24.31
CA MET A 1 49.08 -3.95 24.14
C MET A 1 48.98 -2.60 23.42
N ASN A 2 49.58 -1.54 23.98
CA ASN A 2 49.40 -0.18 23.49
C ASN A 2 50.23 0.07 22.22
N LYS A 3 49.59 0.05 21.04
CA LYS A 3 50.18 0.36 19.72
C LYS A 3 51.01 1.67 19.70
N ILE A 4 50.67 2.63 20.55
CA ILE A 4 51.39 3.90 20.73
C ILE A 4 52.79 3.67 21.32
N ALA A 5 52.93 2.75 22.27
CA ALA A 5 54.21 2.43 22.90
C ALA A 5 55.16 1.71 21.94
N GLU A 6 54.64 0.79 21.13
CA GLU A 6 55.40 0.09 20.07
C GLU A 6 55.91 1.08 19.01
N LEU A 7 55.07 1.99 18.53
CA LEU A 7 55.47 3.03 17.57
C LEU A 7 56.58 3.93 18.14
N LYS A 8 56.48 4.33 19.41
CA LYS A 8 57.51 5.16 20.08
C LYS A 8 58.83 4.40 20.27
N ARG A 9 58.81 3.08 20.42
CA ARG A 9 60.02 2.25 20.50
C ARG A 9 60.67 2.10 19.13
N ALA A 10 59.88 1.76 18.10
CA ALA A 10 60.37 1.63 16.73
C ALA A 10 61.02 2.92 16.21
N LYS A 11 60.38 4.08 16.45
CA LYS A 11 60.96 5.39 16.08
C LYS A 11 62.28 5.68 16.81
N ARG A 12 62.37 5.33 18.09
CA ARG A 12 63.60 5.52 18.87
C ARG A 12 64.72 4.61 18.39
N LEU A 13 64.42 3.35 18.07
CA LEU A 13 65.37 2.40 17.50
C LEU A 13 65.90 2.88 16.14
N ALA A 14 65.00 3.27 15.23
CA ALA A 14 65.38 3.81 13.93
C ALA A 14 66.26 5.07 14.06
N LEU A 15 65.90 5.99 14.96
CA LEU A 15 66.71 7.19 15.24
C LEU A 15 68.06 6.83 15.85
N SER A 16 68.12 5.89 16.79
CA SER A 16 69.40 5.47 17.40
C SER A 16 70.32 4.82 16.37
N LEU A 17 69.79 3.98 15.47
CA LEU A 17 70.58 3.36 14.41
C LEU A 17 71.13 4.40 13.43
N LEU A 18 70.32 5.40 13.06
CA LEU A 18 70.77 6.51 12.23
C LEU A 18 71.88 7.33 12.92
N LEU A 19 71.72 7.63 14.21
CA LEU A 19 72.73 8.36 14.99
C LEU A 19 74.02 7.55 15.14
N ILE A 20 73.92 6.23 15.32
CA ILE A 20 75.08 5.33 15.36
C ILE A 20 75.80 5.36 14.00
N ALA A 21 75.09 5.18 12.88
CA ALA A 21 75.68 5.24 11.55
C ALA A 21 76.36 6.60 11.28
N ALA A 22 75.71 7.71 11.66
CA ALA A 22 76.27 9.05 11.54
C ALA A 22 77.51 9.25 12.42
N ALA A 23 77.48 8.79 13.67
CA ALA A 23 78.61 8.87 14.59
C ALA A 23 79.79 8.04 14.06
N THR A 24 79.54 6.81 13.62
CA THR A 24 80.57 5.95 12.99
C THR A 24 81.18 6.63 11.77
N PHE A 25 80.36 7.22 10.88
CA PHE A 25 80.85 7.97 9.73
C PHE A 25 81.74 9.15 10.16
N VAL A 26 81.29 9.97 11.11
CA VAL A 26 82.06 11.12 11.62
C VAL A 26 83.38 10.67 12.26
N THR A 27 83.37 9.62 13.08
CA THR A 27 84.58 9.08 13.69
C THR A 27 85.58 8.63 12.63
N THR A 28 85.13 7.96 11.56
CA THR A 28 86.03 7.54 10.45
C THR A 28 86.70 8.70 9.71
N LEU A 29 86.19 9.95 9.82
CA LEU A 29 86.85 11.13 9.23
C LEU A 29 88.10 11.58 10.00
N PHE A 30 88.22 11.23 11.28
CA PHE A 30 89.35 11.64 12.13
C PHE A 30 90.44 10.56 12.24
N LEU A 31 90.23 9.37 11.67
CA LEU A 31 91.20 8.27 11.70
C LEU A 31 92.08 8.27 10.43
N PRO A 32 93.34 7.83 10.51
CA PRO A 32 94.19 7.67 9.34
C PRO A 32 93.58 6.66 8.35
N PRO A 33 93.64 6.93 7.03
CA PRO A 33 93.00 6.09 6.03
C PRO A 33 93.66 4.72 5.92
N SER A 34 92.98 3.70 6.42
CA SER A 34 93.33 2.29 6.24
C SER A 34 92.20 1.57 5.47
N PHE A 35 92.49 0.41 4.87
CA PHE A 35 91.51 -0.38 4.13
C PHE A 35 90.23 -0.65 4.93
N TRP A 36 90.37 -1.00 6.21
CA TRP A 36 89.24 -1.24 7.13
C TRP A 36 88.46 0.04 7.45
N VAL A 37 89.15 1.16 7.67
CA VAL A 37 88.50 2.46 7.94
C VAL A 37 87.69 2.92 6.73
N LEU A 38 88.20 2.72 5.51
CA LEU A 38 87.48 3.04 4.27
C LEU A 38 86.23 2.18 4.06
N GLY A 39 86.31 0.88 4.37
CA GLY A 39 85.15 -0.02 4.30
C GLY A 39 84.03 0.36 5.28
N ILE A 40 84.39 0.65 6.54
CA ILE A 40 83.43 1.10 7.56
C ILE A 40 82.83 2.45 7.18
N LYS A 41 83.64 3.38 6.66
CA LYS A 41 83.17 4.68 6.17
C LYS A 41 82.10 4.52 5.09
N ALA A 42 82.35 3.69 4.07
CA ALA A 42 81.41 3.47 2.97
C ALA A 42 80.09 2.84 3.45
N ILE A 43 80.15 1.87 4.35
CA ILE A 43 78.94 1.23 4.94
C ILE A 43 78.15 2.26 5.76
N ALA A 44 78.83 3.04 6.60
CA ALA A 44 78.19 4.06 7.42
C ALA A 44 77.56 5.18 6.57
N GLU A 45 78.23 5.60 5.50
CA GLU A 45 77.72 6.57 4.53
C GLU A 45 76.47 6.04 3.81
N ALA A 46 76.53 4.81 3.28
CA ALA A 46 75.40 4.18 2.62
C ALA A 46 74.20 4.00 3.56
N ALA A 47 74.43 3.56 4.80
CA ALA A 47 73.38 3.41 5.80
C ALA A 47 72.74 4.76 6.19
N MET A 48 73.54 5.81 6.38
CA MET A 48 73.06 7.14 6.71
C MET A 48 72.23 7.75 5.57
N VAL A 49 72.75 7.72 4.34
CA VAL A 49 72.06 8.26 3.17
C VAL A 49 70.78 7.47 2.87
N GLY A 50 70.82 6.14 2.95
CA GLY A 50 69.65 5.27 2.76
C GLY A 50 68.54 5.57 3.78
N ALA A 51 68.90 5.71 5.06
CA ALA A 51 67.94 6.05 6.10
C ALA A 51 67.33 7.45 5.93
N LEU A 52 68.11 8.44 5.47
CA LEU A 52 67.60 9.77 5.15
C LEU A 52 66.67 9.76 3.93
N ALA A 53 66.97 8.93 2.91
CA ALA A 53 66.14 8.79 1.72
C ALA A 53 64.78 8.14 2.02
N ASP A 54 64.75 7.07 2.82
CA ASP A 54 63.51 6.43 3.25
C ASP A 54 62.64 7.37 4.12
N TRP A 55 63.27 8.08 5.06
CA TRP A 55 62.60 9.13 5.82
C TRP A 55 61.99 10.19 4.90
N PHE A 56 62.75 10.65 3.91
CA PHE A 56 62.28 11.63 2.95
C PHE A 56 61.09 11.10 2.12
N ALA A 57 61.15 9.87 1.63
CA ALA A 57 60.07 9.27 0.82
C ALA A 57 58.74 9.20 1.59
N VAL A 58 58.77 8.69 2.83
CA VAL A 58 57.57 8.59 3.67
C VAL A 58 57.03 9.96 4.05
N VAL A 59 57.91 10.88 4.48
CA VAL A 59 57.48 12.24 4.86
C VAL A 59 56.96 13.00 3.64
N ALA A 60 57.59 12.89 2.48
CA ALA A 60 57.15 13.52 1.23
C ALA A 60 55.79 12.98 0.75
N LEU A 61 55.44 11.74 1.08
CA LEU A 61 54.13 11.19 0.75
C LEU A 61 53.02 11.84 1.58
N PHE A 62 53.24 12.05 2.88
CA PHE A 62 52.20 12.43 3.85
C PHE A 62 52.23 13.87 4.35
N ARG A 63 53.38 14.57 4.31
CA ARG A 63 53.56 15.89 4.91
C ARG A 63 54.34 16.83 3.98
N ARG A 64 54.05 18.13 4.09
CA ARG A 64 54.81 19.17 3.37
C ARG A 64 56.10 19.46 4.11
N ILE A 65 57.23 19.28 3.43
CA ILE A 65 58.55 19.68 3.93
C ILE A 65 58.74 21.18 3.63
N ARG A 66 59.15 21.97 4.61
CA ARG A 66 59.28 23.45 4.52
C ARG A 66 60.59 23.92 3.89
N ILE A 67 61.14 23.17 2.93
CA ILE A 67 62.37 23.52 2.20
C ILE A 67 61.96 24.12 0.84
N PRO A 68 62.36 25.36 0.48
CA PRO A 68 61.82 26.11 -0.66
C PRO A 68 61.92 25.38 -2.02
N PHE A 69 62.98 24.63 -2.26
CA PHE A 69 63.17 23.88 -3.52
C PHE A 69 62.38 22.56 -3.58
N ILE A 70 62.23 21.86 -2.45
CA ILE A 70 61.66 20.50 -2.41
C ILE A 70 60.17 20.52 -2.07
N SER A 71 59.67 21.61 -1.46
CA SER A 71 58.28 21.75 -1.00
C SER A 71 57.24 21.57 -2.11
N ARG A 72 57.60 21.85 -3.38
CA ARG A 72 56.70 21.72 -4.55
C ARG A 72 56.26 20.29 -4.85
N HIS A 73 57.05 19.27 -4.48
CA HIS A 73 56.81 17.85 -4.79
C HIS A 73 56.55 16.97 -3.55
N THR A 74 56.28 17.57 -2.38
CA THR A 74 55.95 16.86 -1.14
C THR A 74 54.46 16.97 -0.82
N ALA A 75 53.96 16.17 0.13
CA ALA A 75 52.55 15.95 0.42
C ALA A 75 51.75 15.39 -0.76
N ILE A 76 52.28 14.37 -1.46
CA ILE A 76 51.65 13.78 -2.65
C ILE A 76 50.23 13.26 -2.35
N ILE A 77 50.02 12.56 -1.22
CA ILE A 77 48.70 12.03 -0.86
C ILE A 77 47.72 13.16 -0.49
N PRO A 78 48.03 14.07 0.46
CA PRO A 78 47.13 15.19 0.78
C PRO A 78 46.76 16.05 -0.43
N ARG A 79 47.69 16.23 -1.37
CA ARG A 79 47.49 17.04 -2.58
C ARG A 79 46.59 16.36 -3.61
N ASN A 80 46.62 15.03 -3.70
CA ASN A 80 45.82 14.24 -4.64
C ASN A 80 44.63 13.53 -3.95
N LYS A 81 44.29 13.90 -2.71
CA LYS A 81 43.27 13.21 -1.90
C LYS A 81 41.92 13.09 -2.62
N ASP A 82 41.52 14.14 -3.32
CA ASP A 82 40.21 14.20 -3.97
C ASP A 82 40.17 13.26 -5.18
N ARG A 83 41.22 13.28 -6.02
CA ARG A 83 41.40 12.34 -7.13
C ARG A 83 41.49 10.89 -6.66
N ILE A 84 42.19 10.63 -5.56
CA ILE A 84 42.29 9.28 -4.97
C ILE A 84 40.92 8.83 -4.46
N GLY A 85 40.17 9.71 -3.81
CA GLY A 85 38.82 9.43 -3.33
C GLY A 85 37.85 9.11 -4.46
N GLU A 86 37.89 9.89 -5.55
CA GLU A 86 37.04 9.69 -6.72
C GLU A 86 37.36 8.36 -7.43
N ASN A 87 38.65 8.06 -7.67
CA ASN A 87 39.06 6.78 -8.23
C ASN A 87 38.71 5.59 -7.33
N LEU A 88 38.82 5.74 -6.01
CA LEU A 88 38.44 4.70 -5.05
C LEU A 88 36.92 4.49 -5.02
N GLY A 89 36.15 5.58 -5.10
CA GLY A 89 34.69 5.53 -5.23
C GLY A 89 34.25 4.81 -6.50
N GLN A 90 34.85 5.16 -7.64
CA GLN A 90 34.61 4.49 -8.92
C GLN A 90 34.99 3.00 -8.84
N PHE A 91 36.13 2.67 -8.24
CA PHE A 91 36.54 1.27 -8.04
C PHE A 91 35.54 0.49 -7.19
N VAL A 92 35.05 1.06 -6.08
CA VAL A 92 34.03 0.41 -5.24
C VAL A 92 32.73 0.23 -6.03
N GLN A 93 32.32 1.25 -6.78
CA GLN A 93 31.13 1.18 -7.62
C GLN A 93 31.24 0.08 -8.69
N GLU A 94 32.37 0.01 -9.40
CA GLU A 94 32.58 -0.92 -10.52
C GLU A 94 32.88 -2.36 -10.08
N LYS A 95 33.48 -2.56 -8.90
CA LYS A 95 33.94 -3.89 -8.45
C LYS A 95 33.11 -4.51 -7.34
N PHE A 96 32.43 -3.70 -6.54
CA PHE A 96 31.67 -4.19 -5.38
C PHE A 96 30.19 -3.87 -5.44
N LEU A 97 29.81 -2.77 -6.10
CA LEU A 97 28.41 -2.34 -6.24
C LEU A 97 27.90 -2.47 -7.67
N ASP A 98 28.56 -3.24 -8.52
CA ASP A 98 28.00 -3.53 -9.83
C ASP A 98 26.74 -4.39 -9.67
N THR A 99 25.75 -4.14 -10.51
CA THR A 99 24.44 -4.80 -10.44
C THR A 99 24.55 -6.32 -10.45
N GLN A 100 25.52 -6.89 -11.19
CA GLN A 100 25.67 -8.33 -11.30
C GLN A 100 26.26 -8.93 -10.02
N SER A 101 27.28 -8.32 -9.43
CA SER A 101 27.83 -8.74 -8.13
C SER A 101 26.82 -8.59 -7.00
N LEU A 102 26.01 -7.52 -6.99
CA LEU A 102 24.92 -7.35 -6.03
C LEU A 102 23.86 -8.44 -6.18
N ILE A 103 23.41 -8.73 -7.41
CA ILE A 103 22.45 -9.81 -7.66
C ILE A 103 23.04 -11.16 -7.26
N ALA A 104 24.31 -11.43 -7.59
CA ALA A 104 24.98 -12.67 -7.20
C ALA A 104 25.11 -12.81 -5.68
N LEU A 105 25.39 -11.70 -4.97
CA LEU A 105 25.48 -11.68 -3.52
C LEU A 105 24.11 -11.91 -2.86
N ILE A 106 23.05 -11.26 -3.38
CA ILE A 106 21.66 -11.43 -2.93
C ILE A 106 21.20 -12.85 -3.17
N ARG A 107 21.44 -13.42 -4.37
CA ARG A 107 21.12 -14.81 -4.69
C ARG A 107 21.88 -15.80 -3.83
N ARG A 108 23.14 -15.52 -3.48
CA ARG A 108 23.96 -16.40 -2.64
C ARG A 108 23.47 -16.47 -1.19
N HIS A 109 22.92 -15.39 -0.65
CA HIS A 109 22.50 -15.32 0.75
C HIS A 109 20.99 -15.45 0.95
N GLU A 110 20.23 -15.53 -0.14
CA GLU A 110 18.78 -15.73 -0.17
C GLU A 110 18.05 -15.03 0.99
N PRO A 111 18.19 -13.69 1.12
CA PRO A 111 17.67 -12.97 2.29
C PRO A 111 16.16 -13.13 2.44
N ALA A 112 15.45 -13.36 1.33
CA ALA A 112 14.02 -13.66 1.33
C ALA A 112 13.71 -15.00 2.04
N LEU A 113 14.52 -16.04 1.83
CA LEU A 113 14.40 -17.33 2.52
C LEU A 113 14.77 -17.21 3.99
N LEU A 114 15.81 -16.45 4.35
CA LEU A 114 16.14 -16.18 5.74
C LEU A 114 14.98 -15.49 6.48
N ILE A 115 14.37 -14.49 5.84
CA ILE A 115 13.20 -13.79 6.38
C ILE A 115 11.99 -14.74 6.44
N GLY A 116 11.72 -15.52 5.39
CA GLY A 116 10.63 -16.48 5.34
C GLY A 116 10.74 -17.56 6.42
N ASN A 117 11.91 -18.17 6.59
CA ASN A 117 12.19 -19.14 7.64
C ASN A 117 12.04 -18.53 9.04
N TRP A 118 12.43 -17.26 9.20
CA TRP A 118 12.25 -16.55 10.46
C TRP A 118 10.77 -16.27 10.76
N PHE A 119 9.98 -15.88 9.76
CA PHE A 119 8.51 -15.69 9.87
C PHE A 119 7.72 -16.99 10.02
N SER A 120 8.28 -18.11 9.55
CA SER A 120 7.65 -19.44 9.70
C SER A 120 7.67 -19.95 11.14
N GLN A 121 8.45 -19.32 12.03
CA GLN A 121 8.39 -19.60 13.46
C GLN A 121 7.23 -18.80 14.09
N PRO A 122 6.25 -19.48 14.73
CA PRO A 122 5.04 -18.83 15.24
C PRO A 122 5.31 -17.74 16.29
N ASP A 123 6.35 -17.91 17.11
CA ASP A 123 6.77 -16.90 18.09
C ASP A 123 7.25 -15.59 17.44
N ASN A 124 7.99 -15.69 16.33
CA ASN A 124 8.52 -14.52 15.62
C ASN A 124 7.41 -13.79 14.87
N ALA A 125 6.53 -14.53 14.18
CA ALA A 125 5.35 -13.96 13.54
C ALA A 125 4.45 -13.22 14.54
N SER A 126 4.25 -13.80 15.74
CA SER A 126 3.50 -13.17 16.83
C SER A 126 4.17 -11.89 17.33
N ARG A 127 5.50 -11.90 17.55
CA ARG A 127 6.26 -10.70 17.95
C ARG A 127 6.18 -9.56 16.93
N VAL A 128 6.34 -9.86 15.64
CA VAL A 128 6.17 -8.84 14.59
C VAL A 128 4.74 -8.35 14.56
N GLY A 129 3.76 -9.24 14.66
CA GLY A 129 2.36 -8.87 14.76
C GLY A 129 2.12 -7.86 15.89
N GLN A 130 2.67 -8.13 17.09
CA GLN A 130 2.58 -7.21 18.23
C GLN A 130 3.24 -5.86 17.98
N HIS A 131 4.43 -5.82 17.39
CA HIS A 131 5.12 -4.56 17.08
C HIS A 131 4.40 -3.77 15.99
N LEU A 132 3.91 -4.46 14.95
CA LEU A 132 3.11 -3.84 13.89
C LEU A 132 1.84 -3.22 14.46
N LEU A 133 1.20 -3.91 15.41
CA LEU A 133 0.01 -3.42 16.10
C LEU A 133 0.28 -2.24 17.02
N GLN A 134 1.42 -2.21 17.71
CA GLN A 134 1.84 -1.04 18.49
C GLN A 134 2.05 0.18 17.59
N ILE A 135 2.70 -0.02 16.44
CA ILE A 135 2.90 1.04 15.44
C ILE A 135 1.55 1.50 14.87
N MET A 136 0.66 0.56 14.52
CA MET A 136 -0.68 0.87 14.02
C MET A 136 -1.53 1.60 15.06
N SER A 137 -1.46 1.18 16.33
CA SER A 137 -2.17 1.84 17.43
C SER A 137 -1.65 3.26 17.63
N GLY A 138 -0.33 3.45 17.66
CA GLY A 138 0.27 4.78 17.74
C GLY A 138 -0.09 5.67 16.54
N PHE A 139 -0.14 5.09 15.33
CA PHE A 139 -0.59 5.81 14.13
C PHE A 139 -2.06 6.19 14.21
N LEU A 140 -2.93 5.29 14.66
CA LEU A 140 -4.35 5.59 14.88
C LEU A 140 -4.53 6.71 15.91
N GLU A 141 -3.72 6.77 16.96
CA GLU A 141 -3.79 7.83 17.98
C GLU A 141 -3.28 9.18 17.47
N LEU A 142 -2.20 9.18 16.69
CA LEU A 142 -1.60 10.40 16.14
C LEU A 142 -2.35 10.96 14.92
N THR A 143 -3.22 10.16 14.31
CA THR A 143 -3.98 10.59 13.14
C THR A 143 -5.12 11.50 13.57
N ASP A 144 -5.03 12.76 13.15
CA ASP A 144 -6.08 13.76 13.22
C ASP A 144 -7.31 13.30 12.40
N ASP A 145 -8.42 13.02 13.10
CA ASP A 145 -9.67 12.53 12.50
C ASP A 145 -10.17 13.47 11.40
N ALA A 146 -10.00 14.78 11.57
CA ALA A 146 -10.46 15.75 10.59
C ALA A 146 -9.67 15.66 9.28
N ARG A 147 -8.42 15.20 9.31
CA ARG A 147 -7.59 15.02 8.11
C ARG A 147 -7.98 13.76 7.35
N ILE A 148 -8.18 12.63 8.02
CA ILE A 148 -8.62 11.40 7.35
C ILE A 148 -10.06 11.51 6.88
N GLN A 149 -10.97 12.08 7.65
CA GLN A 149 -12.34 12.31 7.19
C GLN A 149 -12.37 13.15 5.90
N ARG A 150 -11.54 14.21 5.80
CA ARG A 150 -11.39 14.98 4.55
C ARG A 150 -10.76 14.18 3.41
N LEU A 151 -9.84 13.26 3.70
CA LEU A 151 -9.25 12.39 2.69
C LEU A 151 -10.28 11.37 2.18
N LEU A 152 -11.00 10.71 3.10
CA LEU A 152 -12.05 9.75 2.82
C LEU A 152 -13.17 10.41 2.02
N LYS A 153 -13.64 11.59 2.44
CA LYS A 153 -14.61 12.39 1.69
C LYS A 153 -14.13 12.61 0.25
N ARG A 154 -12.91 13.12 0.06
CA ARG A 154 -12.34 13.33 -1.28
C ARG A 154 -12.23 12.05 -2.10
N ALA A 155 -11.83 10.94 -1.47
CA ALA A 155 -11.72 9.65 -2.14
C ALA A 155 -13.08 9.13 -2.61
N VAL A 156 -14.10 9.20 -1.75
CA VAL A 156 -15.49 8.83 -2.08
C VAL A 156 -16.05 9.73 -3.18
N HIS A 157 -15.84 11.05 -3.10
CA HIS A 157 -16.30 11.98 -4.14
C HIS A 157 -15.66 11.64 -5.49
N LYS A 158 -14.35 11.39 -5.51
CA LYS A 158 -13.61 10.99 -6.71
C LYS A 158 -14.02 9.63 -7.23
N ALA A 159 -14.42 8.70 -6.36
CA ALA A 159 -14.96 7.41 -6.76
C ALA A 159 -16.34 7.60 -7.44
N ILE A 160 -17.23 8.41 -6.87
CA ILE A 160 -18.52 8.76 -7.46
C ILE A 160 -18.34 9.46 -8.82
N ASP A 161 -17.33 10.34 -8.96
CA ASP A 161 -17.00 10.97 -10.24
C ASP A 161 -16.66 9.95 -11.34
N LYS A 162 -15.92 8.90 -10.98
CA LYS A 162 -15.43 7.90 -11.94
C LYS A 162 -16.47 6.85 -12.31
N VAL A 163 -17.48 6.62 -11.47
CA VAL A 163 -18.50 5.60 -11.72
C VAL A 163 -19.53 6.16 -12.68
N ASP A 164 -19.69 5.56 -13.85
CA ASP A 164 -20.87 5.80 -14.68
C ASP A 164 -22.08 5.09 -14.05
N LEU A 165 -22.89 5.83 -13.30
CA LEU A 165 -24.09 5.30 -12.65
C LEU A 165 -25.10 4.78 -13.68
N SER A 166 -25.23 5.44 -14.82
CA SER A 166 -26.21 5.05 -15.85
C SER A 166 -25.78 3.75 -16.51
N GLY A 167 -24.53 3.68 -16.96
CA GLY A 167 -23.95 2.47 -17.56
C GLY A 167 -23.86 1.30 -16.59
N THR A 168 -23.45 1.53 -15.34
CA THR A 168 -23.35 0.47 -14.32
C THR A 168 -24.74 -0.09 -13.97
N SER A 169 -25.75 0.78 -13.81
CA SER A 169 -27.13 0.35 -13.56
C SER A 169 -27.69 -0.43 -14.74
N ALA A 170 -27.40 0.00 -15.98
CA ALA A 170 -27.79 -0.73 -17.18
C ALA A 170 -27.15 -2.12 -17.25
N LEU A 171 -25.85 -2.25 -16.94
CA LEU A 171 -25.14 -3.54 -16.94
C LEU A 171 -25.66 -4.47 -15.83
N MET A 172 -25.96 -3.94 -14.64
CA MET A 172 -26.57 -4.72 -13.57
C MET A 172 -27.96 -5.22 -13.97
N LEU A 173 -28.83 -4.33 -14.47
CA LEU A 173 -30.16 -4.70 -14.95
C LEU A 173 -30.09 -5.70 -16.11
N GLU A 174 -29.17 -5.51 -17.07
CA GLU A 174 -28.96 -6.44 -18.17
C GLU A 174 -28.53 -7.83 -17.69
N SER A 175 -27.59 -7.89 -16.74
CA SER A 175 -27.16 -9.14 -16.10
C SER A 175 -28.32 -9.83 -15.36
N MET A 176 -29.18 -9.06 -14.72
CA MET A 176 -30.39 -9.56 -14.04
C MET A 176 -31.51 -9.94 -15.02
N THR A 177 -31.52 -9.41 -16.23
CA THR A 177 -32.46 -9.84 -17.29
C THR A 177 -31.96 -11.04 -18.10
N LYS A 178 -30.67 -11.38 -17.97
CA LYS A 178 -30.08 -12.52 -18.67
C LYS A 178 -30.70 -13.81 -18.14
N ASN A 179 -31.19 -14.66 -19.05
CA ASN A 179 -31.93 -15.89 -18.76
C ASN A 179 -33.23 -15.64 -17.97
N ASP A 180 -33.92 -14.52 -18.22
CA ASP A 180 -35.22 -14.18 -17.62
C ASP A 180 -35.24 -14.14 -16.10
N ARG A 181 -34.10 -13.87 -15.44
CA ARG A 181 -34.02 -13.83 -13.97
C ARG A 181 -34.85 -12.69 -13.35
N HIS A 182 -35.15 -11.64 -14.11
CA HIS A 182 -36.06 -10.57 -13.71
C HIS A 182 -37.51 -11.05 -13.57
N GLN A 183 -37.90 -12.15 -14.23
CA GLN A 183 -39.20 -12.78 -14.05
C GLN A 183 -39.31 -13.47 -12.67
N VAL A 184 -38.22 -14.02 -12.15
CA VAL A 184 -38.19 -14.59 -10.78
C VAL A 184 -38.39 -13.50 -9.72
N LEU A 185 -37.85 -12.30 -9.95
CA LEU A 185 -38.12 -11.15 -9.09
C LEU A 185 -39.58 -10.70 -9.20
N LEU A 186 -40.15 -10.68 -10.41
CA LEU A 186 -41.56 -10.38 -10.62
C LEU A 186 -42.45 -11.38 -9.87
N ASP A 187 -42.15 -12.68 -9.94
CA ASP A 187 -42.87 -13.74 -9.20
C ASP A 187 -42.82 -13.48 -7.69
N THR A 188 -41.66 -13.11 -7.17
CA THR A 188 -41.49 -12.79 -5.73
C THR A 188 -42.31 -11.57 -5.33
N LEU A 189 -42.32 -10.52 -6.17
CA LEU A 189 -43.12 -9.32 -5.93
C LEU A 189 -44.62 -9.60 -5.98
N ILE A 190 -45.08 -10.36 -6.97
CA ILE A 190 -46.48 -10.78 -7.11
C ILE A 190 -46.90 -11.59 -5.87
N ALA A 191 -46.08 -12.56 -5.45
CA ALA A 191 -46.35 -13.35 -4.25
C ALA A 191 -46.44 -12.49 -2.97
N GLN A 192 -45.55 -11.51 -2.81
CA GLN A 192 -45.65 -10.58 -1.69
C GLN A 192 -46.87 -9.66 -1.77
N LEU A 193 -47.25 -9.20 -2.98
CA LEU A 193 -48.48 -8.42 -3.15
C LEU A 193 -49.72 -9.24 -2.78
N ILE A 194 -49.82 -10.50 -3.23
CA ILE A 194 -50.90 -11.42 -2.84
C ILE A 194 -50.94 -11.58 -1.32
N ALA A 195 -49.78 -11.84 -0.68
CA ALA A 195 -49.71 -11.98 0.77
C ALA A 195 -50.09 -10.71 1.55
N LEU A 196 -49.78 -9.52 1.01
CA LEU A 196 -50.19 -8.24 1.59
C LEU A 196 -51.69 -8.00 1.40
N LEU A 197 -52.26 -8.36 0.25
CA LEU A 197 -53.69 -8.23 -0.04
C LEU A 197 -54.56 -9.19 0.78
N GLN A 198 -54.01 -10.34 1.18
CA GLN A 198 -54.65 -11.28 2.09
C GLN A 198 -54.71 -10.79 3.56
N ARG A 199 -54.03 -9.69 3.92
CA ARG A 199 -54.14 -9.09 5.25
C ARG A 199 -55.38 -8.19 5.33
N ASP A 200 -56.26 -8.43 6.30
CA ASP A 200 -57.52 -7.70 6.49
C ASP A 200 -57.35 -6.17 6.55
N SER A 201 -56.28 -5.67 7.17
CA SER A 201 -56.02 -4.23 7.30
C SER A 201 -55.59 -3.55 5.99
N SER A 202 -54.93 -4.28 5.09
CA SER A 202 -54.44 -3.77 3.81
C SER A 202 -55.52 -3.85 2.72
N ARG A 203 -56.41 -4.85 2.80
CA ARG A 203 -57.54 -5.08 1.89
C ARG A 203 -58.41 -3.83 1.73
N THR A 204 -58.90 -3.30 2.84
CA THR A 204 -59.79 -2.13 2.88
C THR A 204 -59.07 -0.83 2.49
N PHE A 205 -57.77 -0.73 2.72
CA PHE A 205 -56.98 0.43 2.30
C PHE A 205 -56.76 0.45 0.80
N ILE A 206 -56.33 -0.68 0.22
CA ILE A 206 -56.02 -0.80 -1.20
C ILE A 206 -57.29 -0.66 -2.05
N ALA A 207 -58.39 -1.32 -1.67
CA ALA A 207 -59.64 -1.21 -2.42
C ALA A 207 -60.17 0.23 -2.46
N ARG A 208 -60.13 0.96 -1.34
CA ARG A 208 -60.50 2.39 -1.31
C ARG A 208 -59.61 3.24 -2.19
N GLN A 209 -58.33 2.90 -2.30
CA GLN A 209 -57.40 3.64 -3.15
C GLN A 209 -57.62 3.35 -4.64
N ILE A 210 -57.95 2.12 -5.00
CA ILE A 210 -58.30 1.72 -6.37
C ILE A 210 -59.60 2.40 -6.80
N ILE A 211 -60.64 2.39 -5.95
CA ILE A 211 -61.91 3.07 -6.23
C ILE A 211 -61.66 4.58 -6.43
N ARG A 212 -60.93 5.22 -5.52
CA ARG A 212 -60.58 6.64 -5.66
C ARG A 212 -59.79 6.95 -6.93
N TRP A 213 -58.79 6.13 -7.27
CA TRP A 213 -58.02 6.31 -8.50
C TRP A 213 -58.94 6.19 -9.74
N LEU A 214 -59.85 5.21 -9.74
CA LEU A 214 -60.77 4.97 -10.85
C LEU A 214 -61.79 6.10 -11.00
N GLU A 215 -62.32 6.63 -9.90
CA GLU A 215 -63.17 7.84 -9.90
C GLU A 215 -62.42 9.08 -10.41
N THR A 216 -61.12 9.18 -10.14
CA THR A 216 -60.30 10.37 -10.46
C THR A 216 -59.78 10.35 -11.91
N GLU A 217 -59.19 9.24 -12.36
CA GLU A 217 -58.59 9.16 -13.71
C GLU A 217 -59.56 8.69 -14.80
N HIS A 218 -60.59 7.92 -14.46
CA HIS A 218 -61.53 7.36 -15.42
C HIS A 218 -63.00 7.50 -14.98
N PRO A 219 -63.50 8.74 -14.81
CA PRO A 219 -64.84 9.02 -14.27
C PRO A 219 -65.98 8.44 -15.11
N LEU A 220 -65.77 8.27 -16.43
CA LEU A 220 -66.75 7.65 -17.32
C LEU A 220 -66.86 6.14 -17.13
N LYS A 221 -65.77 5.45 -16.77
CA LYS A 221 -65.77 4.00 -16.50
C LYS A 221 -66.27 3.69 -15.09
N ALA A 222 -66.03 4.59 -14.14
CA ALA A 222 -66.55 4.47 -12.77
C ALA A 222 -68.09 4.42 -12.72
N LYS A 223 -68.79 5.13 -13.62
CA LYS A 223 -70.26 5.11 -13.72
C LYS A 223 -70.86 3.81 -14.25
N ILE A 224 -70.05 2.92 -14.83
CA ILE A 224 -70.49 1.65 -15.44
C ILE A 224 -70.17 0.47 -14.51
N LEU A 225 -69.57 0.73 -13.34
CA LEU A 225 -69.29 -0.32 -12.36
C LEU A 225 -70.59 -0.88 -11.78
N PRO A 226 -70.66 -2.20 -11.53
CA PRO A 226 -71.76 -2.79 -10.79
C PRO A 226 -71.92 -2.10 -9.44
N THR A 227 -73.16 -1.78 -9.04
CA THR A 227 -73.44 -1.08 -7.77
C THR A 227 -72.93 -1.84 -6.54
N GLU A 228 -72.73 -3.16 -6.68
CA GLU A 228 -72.11 -4.05 -5.69
C GLU A 228 -70.65 -3.69 -5.36
N TRP A 229 -69.89 -3.15 -6.32
CA TRP A 229 -68.51 -2.69 -6.12
C TRP A 229 -68.42 -1.33 -5.41
N LEU A 230 -69.55 -0.66 -5.20
CA LEU A 230 -69.66 0.62 -4.51
C LEU A 230 -70.31 0.48 -3.11
N GLY A 231 -70.64 -0.74 -2.69
CA GLY A 231 -71.28 -1.06 -1.41
C GLY A 231 -70.32 -1.45 -0.28
N GLU A 232 -70.87 -1.96 0.81
CA GLU A 232 -70.16 -2.33 2.05
C GLU A 232 -69.13 -3.46 1.86
N HIS A 233 -69.29 -4.31 0.82
CA HIS A 233 -68.40 -5.43 0.47
C HIS A 233 -67.46 -5.11 -0.71
N SER A 234 -67.36 -3.84 -1.12
CA SER A 234 -66.52 -3.38 -2.22
C SER A 234 -65.04 -3.73 -2.05
N ALA A 235 -64.53 -3.67 -0.81
CA ALA A 235 -63.17 -4.07 -0.50
C ALA A 235 -62.93 -5.57 -0.68
N GLU A 236 -63.95 -6.38 -0.46
CA GLU A 236 -63.88 -7.81 -0.62
C GLU A 236 -63.71 -8.17 -2.11
N LEU A 237 -64.66 -7.69 -2.92
CA LEU A 237 -64.74 -7.93 -4.35
C LEU A 237 -63.52 -7.40 -5.13
N VAL A 238 -63.07 -6.18 -4.80
CA VAL A 238 -61.89 -5.57 -5.47
C VAL A 238 -60.63 -6.36 -5.15
N SER A 239 -60.42 -6.75 -3.90
CA SER A 239 -59.23 -7.51 -3.53
C SER A 239 -59.26 -8.94 -4.05
N ASP A 240 -60.42 -9.58 -4.16
CA ASP A 240 -60.54 -10.90 -4.78
C ASP A 240 -60.28 -10.84 -6.28
N ALA A 241 -60.79 -9.82 -6.98
CA ALA A 241 -60.49 -9.59 -8.39
C ALA A 241 -59.00 -9.31 -8.63
N VAL A 242 -58.36 -8.50 -7.79
CA VAL A 242 -56.91 -8.22 -7.87
C VAL A 242 -56.09 -9.46 -7.54
N ASN A 243 -56.48 -10.24 -6.51
CA ASN A 243 -55.82 -11.50 -6.17
C ASN A 243 -55.92 -12.51 -7.31
N SER A 244 -57.11 -12.70 -7.90
CA SER A 244 -57.30 -13.60 -9.04
C SER A 244 -56.44 -13.17 -10.22
N LEU A 245 -56.40 -11.87 -10.54
CA LEU A 245 -55.58 -11.36 -11.64
C LEU A 245 -54.09 -11.50 -11.36
N LEU A 246 -53.64 -11.28 -10.13
CA LEU A 246 -52.24 -11.51 -9.73
C LEU A 246 -51.87 -12.99 -9.77
N ASP A 247 -52.78 -13.88 -9.38
CA ASP A 247 -52.61 -15.33 -9.42
C ASP A 247 -52.54 -15.85 -10.87
N ASP A 248 -53.40 -15.32 -11.75
CA ASP A 248 -53.39 -15.61 -13.19
C ASP A 248 -52.06 -15.19 -13.83
N ILE A 249 -51.56 -13.98 -13.51
CA ILE A 249 -50.23 -13.52 -13.96
C ILE A 249 -49.14 -14.44 -13.40
N SER A 250 -49.25 -14.87 -12.14
CA SER A 250 -48.26 -15.73 -11.50
C SER A 250 -48.12 -17.07 -12.23
N HIS A 251 -49.24 -17.71 -12.56
CA HIS A 251 -49.28 -19.04 -13.18
C HIS A 251 -49.05 -19.01 -14.71
N ASP A 252 -49.52 -17.98 -15.41
CA ASP A 252 -49.34 -17.86 -16.85
C ASP A 252 -48.06 -17.09 -17.21
N ARG A 253 -47.06 -17.83 -17.69
CA ARG A 253 -45.79 -17.23 -18.18
C ARG A 253 -45.95 -16.43 -19.47
N ALA A 254 -46.97 -16.69 -20.28
CA ALA A 254 -47.26 -15.96 -21.52
C ALA A 254 -48.20 -14.76 -21.30
N HIS A 255 -48.49 -14.41 -20.04
CA HIS A 255 -49.43 -13.35 -19.72
C HIS A 255 -48.97 -11.99 -20.28
N GLN A 256 -49.91 -11.20 -20.83
CA GLN A 256 -49.61 -9.92 -21.49
C GLN A 256 -48.85 -8.93 -20.56
N ILE A 257 -49.12 -8.97 -19.26
CA ILE A 257 -48.45 -8.13 -18.25
C ILE A 257 -46.99 -8.51 -18.06
N ARG A 258 -46.65 -9.80 -18.10
CA ARG A 258 -45.24 -10.25 -18.03
C ARG A 258 -44.45 -9.75 -19.23
N HIS A 259 -45.01 -9.88 -20.42
CA HIS A 259 -44.41 -9.34 -21.64
C HIS A 259 -44.34 -7.80 -21.65
N ALA A 260 -45.31 -7.11 -21.04
CA ALA A 260 -45.24 -5.67 -20.87
C ALA A 260 -44.11 -5.26 -19.90
N PHE A 261 -43.92 -6.02 -18.83
CA PHE A 261 -42.80 -5.87 -17.89
C PHE A 261 -41.45 -6.12 -18.56
N ASP A 262 -41.33 -7.15 -19.40
CA ASP A 262 -40.12 -7.40 -20.21
C ASP A 262 -39.79 -6.20 -21.07
N ARG A 263 -40.76 -5.75 -21.88
CA ARG A 263 -40.58 -4.60 -22.77
C ARG A 263 -40.22 -3.33 -22.00
N ALA A 264 -40.85 -3.09 -20.86
CA ALA A 264 -40.55 -1.94 -20.01
C ALA A 264 -39.12 -2.00 -19.46
N THR A 265 -38.69 -3.18 -18.99
CA THR A 265 -37.34 -3.41 -18.46
C THR A 265 -36.28 -3.24 -19.55
N TYR A 266 -36.45 -3.85 -20.73
CA TYR A 266 -35.52 -3.67 -21.85
C TYR A 266 -35.46 -2.23 -22.35
N LYS A 267 -36.61 -1.55 -22.43
CA LYS A 267 -36.66 -0.13 -22.79
C LYS A 267 -35.98 0.75 -21.75
N LEU A 268 -36.08 0.41 -20.46
CA LEU A 268 -35.36 1.11 -19.40
C LEU A 268 -33.84 0.89 -19.50
N ILE A 269 -33.40 -0.34 -19.75
CA ILE A 269 -31.97 -0.66 -19.96
C ILE A 269 -31.43 0.13 -21.15
N ASP A 270 -32.15 0.13 -22.27
CA ASP A 270 -31.76 0.87 -23.48
C ASP A 270 -31.67 2.39 -23.22
N LYS A 271 -32.67 2.95 -22.52
CA LYS A 271 -32.63 4.36 -22.10
C LYS A 271 -31.45 4.65 -21.19
N LEU A 272 -31.15 3.80 -20.21
CA LEU A 272 -30.00 4.00 -19.33
C LEU A 272 -28.65 3.94 -20.08
N LYS A 273 -28.57 3.26 -21.23
CA LYS A 273 -27.35 3.18 -22.04
C LYS A 273 -27.20 4.35 -23.01
N HIS A 274 -28.30 4.79 -23.63
CA HIS A 274 -28.23 5.65 -24.82
C HIS A 274 -28.97 6.99 -24.67
N ASP A 275 -29.82 7.17 -23.65
CA ASP A 275 -30.63 8.38 -23.49
C ASP A 275 -29.86 9.47 -22.73
N PRO A 276 -29.59 10.64 -23.34
CA PRO A 276 -28.91 11.75 -22.67
C PRO A 276 -29.71 12.29 -21.47
N GLU A 277 -31.04 12.16 -21.45
CA GLU A 277 -31.85 12.57 -20.30
C GLU A 277 -31.58 11.68 -19.07
N MET A 278 -31.41 10.37 -19.28
CA MET A 278 -31.09 9.43 -18.20
C MET A 278 -29.68 9.64 -17.67
N ALA A 279 -28.72 9.93 -18.55
CA ALA A 279 -27.38 10.32 -18.14
C ALA A 279 -27.41 11.59 -17.28
N ALA A 280 -28.18 12.61 -17.67
CA ALA A 280 -28.34 13.83 -16.89
C ALA A 280 -29.00 13.58 -15.51
N ARG A 281 -30.02 12.71 -15.45
CA ARG A 281 -30.64 12.29 -14.18
C ARG A 281 -29.65 11.56 -13.28
N ALA A 282 -28.81 10.69 -13.84
CA ALA A 282 -27.77 9.99 -13.10
C ALA A 282 -26.72 10.97 -12.54
N GLU A 283 -26.30 11.97 -13.31
CA GLU A 283 -25.39 13.03 -12.84
C GLU A 283 -26.03 13.88 -11.73
N ASN A 284 -27.31 14.21 -11.83
CA ASN A 284 -28.02 14.92 -10.76
C ASN A 284 -28.05 14.11 -9.46
N ILE A 285 -28.25 12.79 -9.53
CA ILE A 285 -28.19 11.91 -8.35
C ILE A 285 -26.76 11.90 -7.77
N LYS A 286 -25.71 11.87 -8.60
CA LYS A 286 -24.32 11.99 -8.12
C LYS A 286 -24.09 13.30 -7.40
N SER A 287 -24.57 14.41 -7.96
CA SER A 287 -24.41 15.74 -7.37
C SER A 287 -25.12 15.80 -6.01
N TYR A 288 -26.36 15.33 -5.95
CA TYR A 288 -27.14 15.25 -4.72
C TYR A 288 -26.40 14.44 -3.65
N LEU A 289 -25.88 13.25 -3.96
CA LEU A 289 -25.13 12.43 -3.01
C LEU A 289 -23.82 13.07 -2.52
N LYS A 290 -23.13 13.86 -3.36
CA LYS A 290 -21.88 14.54 -2.98
C LYS A 290 -22.14 15.75 -2.10
N GLU A 291 -23.15 16.54 -2.46
CA GLU A 291 -23.50 17.79 -1.80
C GLU A 291 -24.28 17.57 -0.51
N ASP A 292 -24.91 16.41 -0.36
CA ASP A 292 -25.69 16.08 0.82
C ASP A 292 -24.83 16.07 2.10
N GLU A 293 -25.22 16.91 3.06
CA GLU A 293 -24.54 17.01 4.34
C GLU A 293 -24.78 15.76 5.20
N ALA A 294 -25.94 15.10 5.07
CA ALA A 294 -26.25 13.91 5.83
C ALA A 294 -25.36 12.73 5.41
N PHE A 295 -25.16 12.52 4.09
CA PHE A 295 -24.23 11.54 3.55
C PHE A 295 -22.79 11.79 4.03
N ASN A 296 -22.34 13.05 3.97
CA ASN A 296 -21.01 13.41 4.43
C ASN A 296 -20.82 13.20 5.94
N ARG A 297 -21.84 13.47 6.76
CA ARG A 297 -21.84 13.19 8.19
C ARG A 297 -21.76 11.70 8.47
N TYR A 298 -22.58 10.91 7.77
CA TYR A 298 -22.61 9.46 7.88
C TYR A 298 -21.26 8.81 7.52
N LEU A 299 -20.56 9.31 6.48
CA LEU A 299 -19.19 8.85 6.17
C LEU A 299 -18.21 9.10 7.34
N GLY A 300 -18.38 10.22 8.04
CA GLY A 300 -17.60 10.55 9.23
C GLY A 300 -17.89 9.60 10.41
N GLU A 301 -19.15 9.25 10.61
CA GLU A 301 -19.61 8.30 11.64
C GLU A 301 -19.09 6.89 11.35
N ILE A 302 -19.21 6.39 10.12
CA ILE A 302 -18.66 5.09 9.71
C ILE A 302 -17.16 5.03 10.00
N TRP A 303 -16.42 6.09 9.68
CA TRP A 303 -14.98 6.15 9.97
C TRP A 303 -14.70 6.10 11.48
N ALA A 304 -15.45 6.87 12.27
CA ALA A 304 -15.31 6.90 13.72
C ALA A 304 -15.59 5.53 14.34
N ASP A 305 -16.68 4.88 13.92
CA ASP A 305 -17.07 3.55 14.40
C ASP A 305 -16.05 2.49 14.01
N LEU A 306 -15.55 2.51 12.76
CA LEU A 306 -14.52 1.58 12.30
C LEU A 306 -13.22 1.77 13.08
N ARG A 307 -12.78 3.02 13.28
CA ARG A 307 -11.60 3.35 14.09
C ARG A 307 -11.76 2.87 15.53
N GLN A 308 -12.91 3.11 16.14
CA GLN A 308 -13.20 2.74 17.52
C GLN A 308 -13.25 1.22 17.69
N GLY A 309 -13.92 0.52 16.77
CA GLY A 309 -13.94 -0.94 16.72
C GLY A 309 -12.54 -1.53 16.55
N LEU A 310 -11.73 -0.97 15.65
CA LEU A 310 -10.36 -1.40 15.44
C LEU A 310 -9.49 -1.14 16.67
N LYS A 311 -9.59 0.03 17.30
CA LYS A 311 -8.86 0.35 18.54
C LYS A 311 -9.22 -0.60 19.67
N THR A 312 -10.50 -0.93 19.79
CA THR A 312 -11.00 -1.86 20.82
C THR A 312 -10.47 -3.27 20.57
N ASP A 313 -10.54 -3.77 19.34
CA ASP A 313 -10.02 -5.09 18.99
C ASP A 313 -8.50 -5.19 19.18
N ILE A 314 -7.72 -4.19 18.76
CA ILE A 314 -6.25 -4.21 18.92
C ILE A 314 -5.83 -4.28 20.41
N ASN A 315 -6.57 -3.63 21.29
CA ASN A 315 -6.30 -3.61 22.72
C ASN A 315 -6.86 -4.84 23.47
N ALA A 316 -7.76 -5.61 22.85
CA ALA A 316 -8.27 -6.84 23.43
C ALA A 316 -7.21 -7.95 23.52
N GLU A 317 -7.34 -8.79 24.54
CA GLU A 317 -6.49 -9.98 24.71
C GLU A 317 -6.73 -11.00 23.60
N ASP A 318 -7.98 -11.13 23.12
CA ASP A 318 -8.43 -12.05 22.08
C ASP A 318 -8.63 -11.37 20.70
N SER A 319 -7.84 -10.33 20.40
CA SER A 319 -7.91 -9.55 19.15
C SER A 319 -7.96 -10.44 17.90
N LYS A 320 -9.03 -10.29 17.10
CA LYS A 320 -9.15 -10.97 15.81
C LYS A 320 -8.14 -10.42 14.81
N VAL A 321 -7.76 -9.15 14.93
CA VAL A 321 -6.73 -8.53 14.09
C VAL A 321 -5.35 -9.11 14.41
N LYS A 322 -4.99 -9.31 15.68
CA LYS A 322 -3.76 -10.04 16.08
C LYS A 322 -3.70 -11.42 15.44
N GLN A 323 -4.78 -12.18 15.56
CA GLN A 323 -4.87 -13.53 15.01
C GLN A 323 -4.74 -13.53 13.49
N ARG A 324 -5.43 -12.63 12.78
CA ARG A 324 -5.34 -12.53 11.32
C ARG A 324 -3.96 -12.09 10.83
N ILE A 325 -3.30 -11.16 11.52
CA ILE A 325 -1.93 -10.74 11.18
C ILE A 325 -0.95 -11.89 11.41
N ALA A 326 -1.08 -12.62 12.51
CA ALA A 326 -0.26 -13.80 12.78
C ALA A 326 -0.46 -14.89 11.73
N LEU A 327 -1.72 -15.18 11.36
CA LEU A 327 -2.07 -16.14 10.30
C LEU A 327 -1.54 -15.69 8.93
N ALA A 328 -1.64 -14.40 8.58
CA ALA A 328 -1.11 -13.88 7.33
C ALA A 328 0.42 -13.95 7.29
N GLY A 329 1.09 -13.67 8.40
CA GLY A 329 2.55 -13.82 8.54
C GLY A 329 2.99 -15.27 8.38
N HIS A 330 2.25 -16.21 8.99
CA HIS A 330 2.48 -17.64 8.86
C HIS A 330 2.28 -18.10 7.40
N TRP A 331 1.17 -17.72 6.78
CA TRP A 331 0.87 -18.05 5.39
C TRP A 331 1.95 -17.52 4.43
N LEU A 332 2.45 -16.30 4.65
CA LEU A 332 3.57 -15.75 3.88
C LEU A 332 4.87 -16.54 4.05
N GLY A 333 5.15 -17.04 5.25
CA GLY A 333 6.28 -17.92 5.52
C GLY A 333 6.14 -19.26 4.79
N GLU A 334 5.00 -19.93 4.93
CA GLU A 334 4.73 -21.23 4.31
C GLU A 334 4.69 -21.16 2.79
N THR A 335 4.02 -20.16 2.21
CA THR A 335 3.89 -20.03 0.74
C THR A 335 5.25 -19.80 0.08
N ARG A 336 6.14 -19.04 0.74
CA ARG A 336 7.51 -18.82 0.24
C ARG A 336 8.40 -20.05 0.34
N ILE A 337 8.26 -20.85 1.40
CA ILE A 337 8.99 -22.12 1.54
C ILE A 337 8.48 -23.14 0.52
N ALA A 338 7.18 -23.13 0.21
CA ALA A 338 6.56 -24.05 -0.74
C ALA A 338 6.87 -23.71 -2.21
N ASP A 339 7.07 -22.43 -2.57
CA ASP A 339 7.43 -22.01 -3.93
C ASP A 339 8.92 -22.26 -4.27
N ASP A 340 9.80 -22.44 -3.26
CA ASP A 340 11.24 -22.71 -3.42
C ASP A 340 11.58 -24.24 -3.34
N ALA A 341 10.59 -25.11 -3.14
CA ALA A 341 10.72 -26.58 -3.15
C ALA A 341 10.28 -27.18 -4.50
#